data_AF-A0A918H6T2-F1
#
_entry.id   AF-A0A918H6T2-F1
#
_cell.length_a   1.000
_cell.length_b   1.000
_cell.length_c   1.000
_cell.angle_alpha   90.00
_cell.angle_beta   90.00
_cell.angle_gamma   90.00
#
_symmetry.space_group_name_H-M   'P 1'
#
loop_
_entity.id
_entity.type
_entity.pdbx_description
1 polymer ?
#
loop_
_entity_poly.entity_id
_entity_poly.type
_entity_poly.pdbx_seq_one_letter_code
_entity_poly.pdbx_strand_id
1 'polypeptide(L)'
;MKKSVLTRYRVMAYVTGVLLVLLCLCMVGKYVLDLDGAADATRAVSIAHGWLYVVYLVFAFDLGSKAKWPVAKQLWVLLAGTIPTAAFFVERRISRELEATPADAEPAVAKA
;
A
#
# COMPACT_ATOMS: atom_id res chain seq x y z
N MET A 1 4.89 -2.74 19.76
CA MET A 1 4.23 -3.71 18.86
C MET A 1 5.14 -4.90 18.58
N LYS A 2 4.58 -6.12 18.43
CA LYS A 2 5.38 -7.29 18.00
C LYS A 2 5.89 -7.04 16.58
N LYS A 3 7.22 -7.12 16.36
CA LYS A 3 7.89 -6.91 15.06
C LYS A 3 7.20 -7.65 13.89
N SER A 4 6.62 -8.81 14.18
CA SER A 4 5.84 -9.65 13.27
C SER A 4 4.65 -8.95 12.57
N VAL A 5 3.99 -7.98 13.20
CA VAL A 5 2.84 -7.26 12.60
C VAL A 5 3.32 -6.25 11.55
N LEU A 6 4.40 -5.53 11.85
CA LEU A 6 5.06 -4.63 10.93
C LEU A 6 5.58 -5.36 9.70
N THR A 7 6.23 -6.51 9.86
CA THR A 7 6.75 -7.29 8.73
C THR A 7 5.64 -7.73 7.77
N ARG A 8 4.48 -8.17 8.28
CA ARG A 8 3.33 -8.56 7.43
C ARG A 8 2.77 -7.38 6.64
N TYR A 9 2.60 -6.23 7.29
CA TYR A 9 2.16 -5.00 6.62
C TYR A 9 3.14 -4.58 5.52
N ARG A 10 4.44 -4.60 5.81
CA ARG A 10 5.48 -4.26 4.83
C ARG A 10 5.45 -5.19 3.62
N VAL A 11 5.42 -6.50 3.85
CA VAL A 11 5.34 -7.48 2.76
C VAL A 11 4.11 -7.24 1.90
N MET A 12 2.93 -7.07 2.51
CA MET A 12 1.71 -6.81 1.74
C MET A 12 1.78 -5.52 0.94
N ALA A 13 2.30 -4.44 1.52
CA ALA A 13 2.45 -3.15 0.85
C ALA A 13 3.43 -3.21 -0.34
N TYR A 14 4.55 -3.93 -0.20
CA TYR A 14 5.48 -4.14 -1.31
C TYR A 14 4.85 -4.99 -2.42
N VAL A 15 4.17 -6.08 -2.07
CA VAL A 15 3.59 -6.96 -3.09
C VAL A 15 2.44 -6.26 -3.83
N THR A 16 1.54 -5.56 -3.14
CA THR A 16 0.50 -4.75 -3.82
C THR A 16 1.10 -3.63 -4.65
N GLY A 17 2.08 -2.90 -4.10
CA GLY A 17 2.72 -1.78 -4.78
C GLY A 17 3.46 -2.17 -6.05
N VAL A 18 4.24 -3.26 -6.01
CA VAL A 18 4.99 -3.76 -7.18
C VAL A 18 4.01 -4.19 -8.27
N LEU A 19 2.95 -4.90 -7.88
CA LEU A 19 1.97 -5.41 -8.83
C LEU A 19 1.15 -4.28 -9.47
N LEU A 20 0.88 -3.19 -8.73
CA LEU A 20 0.24 -1.97 -9.26
C LEU A 20 1.16 -1.25 -10.27
N VAL A 21 2.45 -1.13 -9.96
CA VAL A 21 3.44 -0.57 -10.91
C VAL A 21 3.49 -1.41 -12.19
N LEU A 22 3.49 -2.74 -12.05
CA LEU A 22 3.51 -3.67 -13.19
C LEU A 22 2.22 -3.55 -14.02
N LEU A 23 1.06 -3.39 -13.38
CA LEU A 23 -0.22 -3.12 -14.05
C LEU A 23 -0.17 -1.82 -14.86
N CYS A 24 0.36 -0.75 -14.28
CA CYS A 24 0.51 0.53 -14.98
C CYS A 24 1.44 0.39 -16.19
N LEU A 25 2.56 -0.33 -16.07
CA LEU A 25 3.46 -0.60 -17.19
C LEU A 25 2.77 -1.42 -18.29
N CYS A 26 1.99 -2.44 -17.92
CA CYS A 26 1.21 -3.22 -18.88
C CYS A 26 0.13 -2.37 -19.59
N MET A 27 -0.56 -1.48 -18.88
CA MET A 27 -1.51 -0.54 -19.49
C MET A 27 -0.82 0.43 -20.45
N VAL A 28 0.33 0.99 -20.08
CA VAL A 28 1.13 1.84 -20.99
C VAL A 28 1.54 1.03 -22.22
N GLY A 29 2.06 -0.18 -22.06
CA GLY A 29 2.43 -1.04 -23.19
C GLY A 29 1.25 -1.39 -24.11
N LYS A 30 0.08 -1.67 -23.53
CA LYS A 30 -1.13 -1.98 -24.30
C LYS A 30 -1.67 -0.76 -25.05
N TYR A 31 -1.84 0.38 -24.38
CA TYR A 31 -2.55 1.53 -24.93
C TYR A 31 -1.64 2.55 -25.64
N VAL A 32 -0.35 2.59 -25.31
CA VAL A 32 0.62 3.52 -25.91
C VAL A 32 1.50 2.83 -26.96
N LEU A 33 1.82 1.55 -26.77
CA LEU A 33 2.68 0.78 -27.68
C LEU A 33 1.92 -0.26 -28.53
N ASP A 34 0.59 -0.33 -28.41
CA ASP A 34 -0.30 -1.26 -29.15
C ASP A 34 0.16 -2.73 -29.13
N LEU A 35 0.74 -3.14 -28.00
CA LEU A 35 1.24 -4.50 -27.81
C LEU A 35 0.06 -5.44 -27.49
N ASP A 36 -0.46 -6.15 -28.49
CA ASP A 36 -1.56 -7.11 -28.34
C ASP A 36 -1.27 -8.18 -27.27
N GLY A 37 -0.01 -8.63 -27.15
CA GLY A 37 0.43 -9.58 -26.12
C GLY A 37 0.32 -9.06 -24.68
N ALA A 38 0.17 -7.75 -24.48
CA ALA A 38 -0.01 -7.16 -23.15
C ALA A 38 -1.47 -7.28 -22.65
N ALA A 39 -2.44 -7.65 -23.50
CA ALA A 39 -3.85 -7.71 -23.12
C ALA A 39 -4.14 -8.78 -22.05
N ASP A 40 -3.65 -10.00 -22.23
CA ASP A 40 -3.86 -11.10 -21.27
C ASP A 40 -3.06 -10.88 -19.98
N ALA A 41 -1.84 -10.36 -20.11
CA ALA A 41 -1.01 -9.98 -18.96
C ALA A 41 -1.68 -8.88 -18.12
N THR A 42 -2.20 -7.82 -18.76
CA THR A 42 -2.93 -6.75 -18.07
C THR A 42 -4.15 -7.28 -17.32
N ARG A 43 -4.90 -8.21 -17.94
CA ARG A 43 -6.08 -8.83 -17.32
C ARG A 43 -5.70 -9.65 -16.09
N ALA A 44 -4.70 -10.53 -16.20
CA ALA A 44 -4.24 -11.34 -15.08
C ALA A 44 -3.72 -10.48 -13.91
N VAL A 45 -2.89 -9.47 -14.22
CA VAL A 45 -2.34 -8.56 -13.21
C VAL A 45 -3.45 -7.72 -12.55
N SER A 46 -4.46 -7.25 -13.30
CA SER A 46 -5.56 -6.47 -12.72
C SER A 46 -6.39 -7.27 -11.71
N ILE A 47 -6.67 -8.54 -12.00
CA ILE A 47 -7.41 -9.44 -11.10
C ILE A 47 -6.58 -9.73 -9.85
N ALA A 48 -5.30 -10.05 -10.04
CA ALA A 48 -4.37 -10.28 -8.94
C ALA A 48 -4.27 -9.05 -8.03
N HIS A 49 -4.17 -7.84 -8.61
CA HIS A 49 -4.13 -6.60 -7.86
C HIS A 49 -5.37 -6.37 -7.02
N GLY A 50 -6.56 -6.54 -7.61
CA GLY A 50 -7.82 -6.34 -6.90
C GLY A 50 -7.90 -7.19 -5.64
N TRP A 51 -7.60 -8.49 -5.74
CA TRP A 51 -7.60 -9.37 -4.57
C TRP A 51 -6.52 -9.03 -3.55
N LEU A 52 -5.30 -8.76 -3.99
CA LEU A 52 -4.22 -8.39 -3.09
C LEU A 52 -4.46 -7.06 -2.37
N TYR A 53 -5.12 -6.12 -3.04
CA TYR A 53 -5.52 -4.83 -2.48
C TYR A 53 -6.54 -5.00 -1.35
N VAL A 54 -7.51 -5.92 -1.49
CA VAL A 54 -8.44 -6.25 -0.39
C VAL A 54 -7.69 -6.76 0.83
N VAL A 55 -6.73 -7.66 0.65
CA VAL A 55 -5.91 -8.18 1.76
C VAL A 55 -5.09 -7.05 2.39
N TYR A 56 -4.50 -6.17 1.58
CA TYR A 56 -3.79 -4.99 2.07
C TYR A 56 -4.70 -4.07 2.89
N LEU A 57 -5.93 -3.80 2.43
CA LEU A 57 -6.89 -2.97 3.16
C LEU A 57 -7.17 -3.52 4.55
N VAL A 58 -7.35 -4.83 4.69
CA VAL A 58 -7.57 -5.48 5.99
C VAL A 58 -6.38 -5.25 6.93
N PHE A 59 -5.15 -5.46 6.46
CA PHE A 59 -3.94 -5.26 7.27
C PHE A 59 -3.68 -3.79 7.59
N ALA A 60 -3.87 -2.89 6.63
CA ALA A 60 -3.74 -1.45 6.84
C ALA A 60 -4.80 -0.95 7.83
N PHE A 61 -6.03 -1.46 7.72
CA PHE A 61 -7.11 -1.14 8.62
C PHE A 61 -6.83 -1.62 10.06
N ASP A 62 -6.39 -2.87 10.22
CA ASP A 62 -6.01 -3.46 11.51
C ASP A 62 -4.84 -2.69 12.16
N LEU A 63 -3.81 -2.34 11.38
CA LEU A 63 -2.66 -1.60 11.85
C LEU A 63 -3.03 -0.21 12.37
N GLY A 64 -3.76 0.58 11.58
CA GLY A 64 -4.10 1.93 12.01
C GLY A 64 -5.15 1.99 13.11
N SER A 65 -6.04 0.99 13.20
CA SER A 65 -6.95 0.84 14.34
C SER A 65 -6.18 0.55 15.63
N LYS A 66 -5.19 -0.34 15.59
CA LYS A 66 -4.31 -0.65 16.75
C LYS A 66 -3.37 0.50 17.10
N ALA A 67 -2.90 1.24 16.11
CA ALA A 67 -2.06 2.42 16.30
C ALA A 67 -2.86 3.68 16.67
N LYS A 68 -4.20 3.58 16.80
CA LYS A 68 -5.12 4.68 17.11
C LYS A 68 -4.91 5.91 16.22
N TRP A 69 -4.68 5.69 14.93
CA TRP A 69 -4.50 6.79 13.99
C TRP A 69 -5.81 7.56 13.77
N PRO A 70 -5.75 8.88 13.55
CA PRO A 70 -6.92 9.65 13.14
C PRO A 70 -7.46 9.10 11.82
N VAL A 71 -8.78 9.09 11.66
CA VAL A 71 -9.48 8.51 10.49
C VAL A 71 -8.94 9.07 9.17
N ALA A 72 -8.58 10.35 9.13
CA ALA A 72 -7.98 10.98 7.96
C ALA A 72 -6.64 10.32 7.55
N LYS A 73 -5.75 10.05 8.51
CA LYS A 73 -4.49 9.35 8.26
C LYS A 73 -4.78 7.93 7.78
N GLN A 74 -5.72 7.24 8.42
CA GLN A 74 -6.10 5.89 8.04
C GLN A 74 -6.60 5.83 6.58
N LEU A 75 -7.52 6.71 6.22
CA LEU A 75 -8.03 6.83 4.85
C LEU A 75 -6.89 7.11 3.86
N TRP A 76 -5.95 7.98 4.22
CA TRP A 76 -4.82 8.32 3.36
C TRP A 76 -3.90 7.13 3.09
N VAL A 77 -3.67 6.30 4.10
CA VAL A 77 -2.88 5.07 3.96
C VAL A 77 -3.59 4.06 3.06
N LEU A 78 -4.89 3.87 3.26
CA LEU A 78 -5.71 2.99 2.42
C LEU A 78 -5.67 3.44 0.96
N LEU A 79 -5.89 4.74 0.70
CA LEU A 79 -5.90 5.34 -0.63
C LEU A 79 -4.51 5.36 -1.29
N ALA A 80 -3.43 5.51 -0.53
CA ALA A 80 -2.08 5.45 -1.10
C ALA A 80 -1.77 4.10 -1.77
N GLY A 81 -2.50 3.04 -1.40
CA GLY A 81 -2.43 1.73 -2.02
C GLY A 81 -2.95 1.67 -3.47
N THR A 82 -3.64 2.71 -3.97
CA THR A 82 -4.16 2.78 -5.36
C THR A 82 -3.32 3.64 -6.29
N ILE A 83 -2.42 4.47 -5.75
CA ILE A 83 -1.57 5.35 -6.54
C ILE A 83 -0.22 4.64 -6.78
N PRO A 84 0.18 4.40 -8.04
CA PRO A 84 1.47 3.80 -8.33
C PRO A 84 2.58 4.65 -7.70
N THR A 85 3.52 4.00 -7.02
CA THR A 85 4.61 4.59 -6.21
C THR A 85 4.24 5.16 -4.84
N ALA A 86 3.05 5.72 -4.63
CA ALA A 86 2.68 6.31 -3.34
C ALA A 86 2.64 5.28 -2.20
N ALA A 87 2.19 4.06 -2.50
CA ALA A 87 2.18 2.93 -1.55
C ALA A 87 3.56 2.69 -0.91
N PHE A 88 4.65 2.81 -1.68
CA PHE A 88 6.01 2.61 -1.20
C PHE A 88 6.48 3.76 -0.29
N PHE A 89 6.16 5.01 -0.65
CA PHE A 89 6.49 6.16 0.18
C PHE A 89 5.76 6.12 1.52
N VAL A 90 4.47 5.76 1.51
CA VAL A 90 3.65 5.64 2.71
C VAL A 90 4.09 4.48 3.58
N GLU A 91 4.39 3.31 3.01
CA GLU A 91 4.98 2.18 3.76
C GLU A 91 6.26 2.59 4.47
N ARG A 92 7.17 3.28 3.77
CA ARG A 92 8.47 3.66 4.32
C ARG A 92 8.35 4.75 5.38
N ARG A 93 7.36 5.64 5.27
CA ARG A 93 7.06 6.66 6.29
C ARG A 93 6.48 6.00 7.54
N ILE A 94 5.47 5.14 7.38
CA ILE A 94 4.81 4.46 8.48
C ILE A 94 5.76 3.54 9.22
N SER A 95 6.56 2.75 8.50
CA SER A 95 7.53 1.85 9.13
C SER A 95 8.52 2.64 10.00
N ARG A 96 9.01 3.80 9.53
CA ARG A 96 9.88 4.68 10.31
C ARG A 96 9.17 5.32 11.50
N GLU A 97 7.94 5.80 11.34
CA GLU A 97 7.17 6.35 12.48
C GLU A 97 6.93 5.30 13.57
N LEU A 98 6.67 4.06 13.17
CA LEU A 98 6.41 2.94 14.09
C LEU A 98 7.70 2.36 14.71
N GLU A 99 8.85 2.48 14.03
CA GLU A 99 10.17 2.11 14.58
C GLU A 99 10.74 3.22 15.48
N ALA A 100 10.48 4.49 15.16
CA ALA A 100 10.94 5.65 15.93
C ALA A 100 10.08 5.96 17.16
N THR A 101 8.90 5.34 17.28
CA THR A 101 8.05 5.44 18.46
C THR A 101 8.28 4.24 19.38
N PRO A 102 9.19 4.32 20.38
CA PRO A 102 9.28 3.33 21.43
C PRO A 102 8.04 3.42 22.31
N ALA A 103 7.03 2.62 22.00
CA ALA A 103 5.86 2.23 22.81
C ALA A 103 5.00 3.30 23.55
N ASP A 104 5.36 4.59 23.59
CA ASP A 104 4.68 5.57 24.46
C ASP A 104 4.58 7.01 23.89
N ALA A 105 4.79 7.24 22.59
CA ALA A 105 4.53 8.58 22.02
C ALA A 105 3.10 8.68 21.45
N GLU A 106 2.26 9.44 22.16
CA GLU A 106 0.98 9.97 21.69
C GLU A 106 1.08 10.53 20.25
N PRO A 107 -0.02 10.45 19.47
CA PRO A 107 0.02 10.78 18.05
C PRO A 107 0.33 12.27 17.88
N ALA A 108 1.53 12.56 17.37
CA ALA A 108 1.93 13.89 16.99
C ALA A 108 1.01 14.41 15.87
N VAL A 109 0.11 15.29 16.29
CA VAL A 109 -0.67 16.25 15.54
C VAL A 109 0.10 16.76 14.32
N ALA A 110 -0.42 16.53 13.13
CA ALA A 110 -0.03 17.29 11.94
C ALA A 110 -1.13 18.31 11.65
N LYS A 111 -0.92 19.52 12.16
CA LYS A 111 -1.64 20.74 11.77
C LYS A 111 -1.25 21.12 10.33
N ALA A 112 -2.25 21.53 9.55
CA ALA A 112 -2.27 22.80 8.82
C ALA A 112 -3.72 23.15 8.53
#